data_AF-A0A9E7I780-F1
#
_entry.id   AF-A0A9E7I780-F1
#
_cell.length_a   1.000
_cell.length_b   1.000
_cell.length_c   1.000
_cell.angle_alpha   90.00
_cell.angle_beta   90.00
_cell.angle_gamma   90.00
#
_symmetry.space_group_name_H-M   'P 1'
#
loop_
_entity.id
_entity.type
_entity.pdbx_description
1 polymer ?
#
loop_
_entity_poly.entity_id
_entity_poly.type
_entity_poly.pdbx_seq_one_letter_code
_entity_poly.pdbx_strand_id
1 'polypeptide(L)'
;MELIRHFMILLSLLGVLFAHQFEAQSADASRSTARSLDALLQDYAYRAFVQPRSGVPYDGTAPSNLTGIKTAALRLRSGSLKKRGVDEYKEFGIPDGVVVRPYVERLVLVYQDLGNWSSFYYPHPPGYAYLTPVLGLLAYDAANLSATNLPELDIVALKSPISINFTYVIPAPRGAIARCVRFGVDGSLDFRDLVSSNICSTYRQGHFVIVVNSSEIAPSPAPAPSRAPGPGPSRVGSKSNKSKVWKIVGGVVGGVVALIFLALLVYLMHQHKHNKKVARMEQHADAGVSVHTTRVGNTHVPVALGTRTQPMLENELVA
;
A
#
# COMPACT_ATOMS: atom_id res chain seq x y z
N MET A 1 25.05 32.07 6.85
CA MET A 1 23.70 31.68 7.32
C MET A 1 22.89 31.00 6.24
N GLU A 2 23.07 31.34 4.96
CA GLU A 2 22.31 30.72 3.86
C GLU A 2 22.57 29.22 3.67
N LEU A 3 23.82 28.76 3.83
CA LEU A 3 24.16 27.34 3.72
C LEU A 3 23.41 26.45 4.74
N ILE A 4 23.24 26.96 5.97
CA ILE A 4 22.51 26.26 7.05
C ILE A 4 21.02 26.21 6.73
N ARG A 5 20.46 27.29 6.16
CA ARG A 5 19.07 27.34 5.70
C ARG A 5 18.81 26.30 4.60
N HIS A 6 19.71 26.18 3.62
CA HIS A 6 19.58 25.20 2.54
C HIS A 6 19.70 23.75 3.04
N PHE A 7 20.60 23.49 4.00
CA PHE A 7 20.73 22.17 4.60
C PHE A 7 19.47 21.76 5.39
N MET A 8 18.88 22.68 6.16
CA MET A 8 17.64 22.43 6.90
C MET A 8 16.44 22.17 5.98
N ILE A 9 16.36 22.88 4.84
CA ILE A 9 15.33 22.66 3.81
C ILE A 9 15.52 21.31 3.12
N LEU A 10 16.77 20.93 2.81
CA LEU A 10 17.05 19.62 2.20
C LEU A 10 16.70 18.48 3.17
N LEU A 11 17.00 18.65 4.46
CA LEU A 11 16.69 17.66 5.49
C LEU A 11 15.18 17.53 5.73
N SER A 12 14.42 18.63 5.69
CA SER A 12 12.96 18.58 5.80
C SER A 12 12.32 17.94 4.55
N LEU A 13 12.80 18.26 3.35
CA LEU A 13 12.39 17.59 2.10
C LEU A 13 12.69 16.09 2.14
N LEU A 14 13.87 15.70 2.60
CA LEU A 14 14.23 14.29 2.74
C LEU A 14 13.34 13.58 3.77
N GLY A 15 13.02 14.24 4.88
CA GLY A 15 12.07 13.72 5.89
C GLY A 15 10.65 13.52 5.35
N VAL A 16 10.16 14.46 4.53
CA VAL A 16 8.85 14.34 3.85
C VAL A 16 8.86 13.20 2.82
N LEU A 17 9.96 13.04 2.07
CA LEU A 17 10.14 11.94 1.12
C LEU A 17 10.18 10.57 1.82
N PHE A 18 10.88 10.45 2.95
CA PHE A 18 10.90 9.23 3.76
C PHE A 18 9.53 8.89 4.36
N ALA A 19 8.77 9.90 4.81
CA ALA A 19 7.41 9.70 5.31
C ALA A 19 6.46 9.17 4.22
N HIS A 20 6.53 9.75 3.02
CA HIS A 20 5.74 9.27 1.87
C HIS A 20 6.12 7.86 1.42
N GLN A 21 7.40 7.50 1.46
CA GLN A 21 7.85 6.14 1.12
C GLN A 21 7.33 5.08 2.11
N PHE A 22 7.20 5.41 3.39
CA PHE A 22 6.73 4.47 4.41
C PHE A 22 5.25 4.12 4.24
N GLU A 23 4.42 5.12 3.91
CA GLU A 23 2.97 4.92 3.68
C GLU A 23 2.72 4.11 2.40
N ALA A 24 3.45 4.40 1.32
CA ALA A 24 3.37 3.67 0.05
C ALA A 24 3.75 2.19 0.17
N GLN A 25 4.82 1.85 0.93
CA GLN A 25 5.26 0.46 1.12
C GLN A 25 4.19 -0.43 1.78
N SER A 26 3.42 0.11 2.72
CA SER A 26 2.39 -0.65 3.43
C SER A 26 1.19 -1.00 2.53
N ALA A 27 0.76 -0.05 1.70
CA ALA A 27 -0.34 -0.25 0.77
C ALA A 27 0.05 -1.21 -0.37
N ASP A 28 1.25 -1.07 -0.92
CA ASP A 28 1.74 -1.95 -1.99
C ASP A 28 1.96 -3.39 -1.54
N ALA A 29 2.43 -3.60 -0.30
CA ALA A 29 2.59 -4.95 0.27
C ALA A 29 1.25 -5.63 0.56
N SER A 30 0.25 -4.89 1.05
CA SER A 30 -1.11 -5.44 1.20
C SER A 30 -1.70 -5.79 -0.15
N ARG A 31 -1.50 -4.94 -1.16
CA ARG A 31 -2.02 -5.13 -2.52
C ARG A 31 -1.38 -6.35 -3.19
N SER A 32 -0.07 -6.56 -3.02
CA SER A 32 0.60 -7.75 -3.55
C SER A 32 0.08 -9.02 -2.88
N THR A 33 -0.17 -8.98 -1.56
CA THR A 33 -0.71 -10.11 -0.80
C THR A 33 -2.13 -10.49 -1.26
N ALA A 34 -3.01 -9.50 -1.47
CA ALA A 34 -4.37 -9.73 -2.00
C ALA A 34 -4.35 -10.33 -3.41
N ARG A 35 -3.51 -9.78 -4.31
CA ARG A 35 -3.33 -10.30 -5.68
C ARG A 35 -2.80 -11.75 -5.68
N SER A 36 -1.87 -12.08 -4.78
CA SER A 36 -1.38 -13.45 -4.64
C SER A 36 -2.46 -14.41 -4.15
N LEU A 37 -3.35 -13.95 -3.26
CA LEU A 37 -4.54 -14.73 -2.88
C LEU A 37 -5.47 -14.93 -4.08
N ASP A 38 -5.76 -13.88 -4.85
CA ASP A 38 -6.64 -13.97 -6.02
C ASP A 38 -6.14 -14.99 -7.04
N ALA A 39 -4.85 -14.96 -7.36
CA ALA A 39 -4.22 -15.93 -8.26
C ALA A 39 -4.30 -17.37 -7.73
N LEU A 40 -4.11 -17.55 -6.41
CA LEU A 40 -4.25 -18.86 -5.76
C LEU A 40 -5.70 -19.35 -5.82
N LEU A 41 -6.67 -18.51 -5.45
CA LEU A 41 -8.08 -18.88 -5.46
C LEU A 41 -8.60 -19.13 -6.88
N GLN A 42 -8.06 -18.44 -7.89
CA GLN A 42 -8.33 -18.71 -9.30
C GLN A 42 -7.93 -20.14 -9.70
N ASP A 43 -6.71 -20.57 -9.35
CA ASP A 43 -6.24 -21.94 -9.61
C ASP A 43 -7.15 -22.99 -8.94
N TYR A 44 -7.48 -22.79 -7.66
CA TYR A 44 -8.38 -23.71 -6.94
C TYR A 44 -9.82 -23.71 -7.49
N ALA A 45 -10.31 -22.56 -7.96
CA ALA A 45 -11.61 -22.48 -8.60
C ALA A 45 -11.61 -23.24 -9.94
N TYR A 46 -10.53 -23.14 -10.72
CA TYR A 46 -10.40 -23.82 -12.01
C TYR A 46 -10.34 -25.34 -11.87
N ARG A 47 -9.71 -25.85 -10.81
CA ARG A 47 -9.65 -27.30 -10.51
C ARG A 47 -11.02 -27.93 -10.29
N ALA A 48 -12.06 -27.15 -10.01
CA ALA A 48 -13.43 -27.65 -9.89
C ALA A 48 -14.00 -28.13 -11.25
N PHE A 49 -13.39 -27.73 -12.38
CA PHE A 49 -13.84 -28.11 -13.71
C PHE A 49 -13.27 -29.47 -14.15
N VAL A 50 -14.04 -30.55 -13.94
CA VAL A 50 -13.73 -31.88 -14.52
C VAL A 50 -14.33 -32.02 -15.92
N GLN A 51 -15.64 -31.76 -16.05
CA GLN A 51 -16.36 -31.81 -17.32
C GLN A 51 -17.29 -30.58 -17.43
N PRO A 52 -16.70 -29.39 -17.66
CA PRO A 52 -17.37 -28.12 -17.43
C PRO A 52 -18.47 -27.83 -18.45
N ARG A 53 -19.68 -27.54 -17.95
CA ARG A 53 -20.79 -27.00 -18.74
C ARG A 53 -20.82 -25.48 -18.63
N SER A 54 -21.06 -24.80 -19.74
CA SER A 54 -21.18 -23.34 -19.74
C SER A 54 -22.44 -22.91 -18.98
N GLY A 55 -22.33 -21.90 -18.13
CA GLY A 55 -23.46 -21.37 -17.36
C GLY A 55 -23.80 -22.15 -16.10
N VAL A 56 -23.03 -23.18 -15.74
CA VAL A 56 -23.18 -23.92 -14.48
C VAL A 56 -22.05 -23.52 -13.53
N PRO A 57 -22.35 -23.11 -12.29
CA PRO A 57 -21.32 -22.82 -11.29
C PRO A 57 -20.76 -24.12 -10.71
N TYR A 58 -19.45 -24.14 -10.46
CA TYR A 58 -18.74 -25.26 -9.85
C TYR A 58 -18.03 -24.76 -8.59
N ASP A 59 -18.29 -25.40 -7.46
CA ASP A 59 -17.67 -25.03 -6.19
C ASP A 59 -16.25 -25.57 -6.11
N GLY A 60 -15.31 -24.68 -5.83
CA GLY A 60 -13.91 -25.00 -5.60
C GLY A 60 -13.61 -25.16 -4.12
N THR A 61 -12.60 -25.96 -3.81
CA THR A 61 -12.14 -26.18 -2.43
C THR A 61 -10.89 -25.35 -2.20
N ALA A 62 -10.95 -24.36 -1.31
CA ALA A 62 -9.77 -23.59 -0.92
C ALA A 62 -8.70 -24.50 -0.26
N PRO A 63 -7.41 -24.15 -0.33
CA PRO A 63 -6.37 -24.91 0.35
C PRO A 63 -6.57 -24.91 1.87
N SER A 64 -6.04 -25.94 2.55
CA SER A 64 -6.28 -26.18 3.99
C SER A 64 -5.85 -25.02 4.90
N ASN A 65 -4.81 -24.28 4.51
CA ASN A 65 -4.35 -23.09 5.22
C ASN A 65 -5.30 -21.89 5.12
N LEU A 66 -6.28 -21.93 4.21
CA LEU A 66 -7.30 -20.91 3.97
C LEU A 66 -8.71 -21.44 4.27
N THR A 67 -8.81 -22.31 5.26
CA THR A 67 -10.11 -22.87 5.69
C THR A 67 -11.10 -21.75 6.00
N GLY A 68 -12.33 -21.91 5.53
CA GLY A 68 -13.41 -20.93 5.68
C GLY A 68 -13.56 -19.97 4.49
N ILE A 69 -12.56 -19.86 3.61
CA ILE A 69 -12.75 -19.18 2.31
C ILE A 69 -13.56 -20.10 1.40
N LYS A 70 -14.61 -19.56 0.78
CA LYS A 70 -15.33 -20.26 -0.29
C LYS A 70 -14.93 -19.68 -1.62
N THR A 71 -14.78 -20.54 -2.62
CA THR A 71 -14.50 -20.12 -4.00
C THR A 71 -15.36 -20.92 -4.96
N ALA A 72 -15.79 -20.32 -6.05
CA ALA A 72 -16.53 -21.00 -7.10
C ALA A 72 -16.14 -20.45 -8.47
N ALA A 73 -16.36 -21.25 -9.50
CA ALA A 73 -16.05 -20.91 -10.88
C ALA A 73 -17.27 -21.07 -11.77
N LEU A 74 -17.56 -20.05 -12.58
CA LEU A 74 -18.62 -20.08 -13.58
C LEU A 74 -18.06 -19.81 -14.97
N ARG A 75 -18.05 -20.83 -15.82
CA ARG A 75 -17.55 -20.71 -17.20
C ARG A 75 -18.64 -20.20 -18.14
N LEU A 76 -18.34 -19.17 -18.92
CA LEU A 76 -19.27 -18.52 -19.85
C LEU A 76 -18.61 -18.23 -21.19
N ARG A 77 -19.43 -18.06 -22.24
CA ARG A 77 -19.01 -17.37 -23.46
C ARG A 77 -19.23 -15.87 -23.30
N SER A 78 -18.29 -15.04 -23.73
CA SER A 78 -18.41 -13.57 -23.63
C SER A 78 -19.68 -13.03 -24.30
N GLY A 79 -20.05 -13.60 -25.45
CA GLY A 79 -21.31 -13.24 -26.13
C GLY A 79 -22.56 -13.63 -25.35
N SER A 80 -22.54 -14.74 -24.60
CA SER A 80 -23.67 -15.13 -23.74
C SER A 80 -23.79 -14.23 -22.51
N LEU A 81 -22.67 -13.92 -21.87
CA LEU A 81 -22.62 -12.95 -20.77
C LEU A 81 -23.19 -11.59 -21.20
N LYS A 82 -22.76 -11.07 -22.36
CA LYS A 82 -23.28 -9.81 -22.91
C LYS A 82 -24.77 -9.86 -23.26
N LYS A 83 -25.27 -10.97 -23.82
CA LYS A 83 -26.66 -11.05 -24.30
C LYS A 83 -27.67 -11.39 -23.21
N ARG A 84 -27.27 -12.20 -22.23
CA ARG A 84 -28.19 -12.83 -21.26
C ARG A 84 -27.85 -12.52 -19.80
N GLY A 85 -26.61 -12.15 -19.49
CA GLY A 85 -26.18 -12.07 -18.08
C GLY A 85 -26.18 -13.44 -17.39
N VAL A 86 -26.28 -13.40 -16.07
CA VAL A 86 -26.45 -14.52 -15.15
C VAL A 86 -27.32 -14.02 -13.98
N ASP A 87 -28.56 -14.50 -13.89
CA ASP A 87 -29.52 -13.99 -12.88
C ASP A 87 -29.04 -14.26 -11.44
N GLU A 88 -28.51 -15.46 -11.19
CA GLU A 88 -28.05 -15.87 -9.87
C GLU A 88 -26.70 -16.62 -9.97
N TYR A 89 -25.65 -15.97 -9.48
CA TYR A 89 -24.34 -16.58 -9.28
C TYR A 89 -23.86 -16.31 -7.86
N LYS A 90 -24.21 -17.21 -6.94
CA LYS A 90 -24.01 -17.01 -5.49
C LYS A 90 -24.69 -15.70 -5.07
N GLU A 91 -23.99 -14.80 -4.39
CA GLU A 91 -24.51 -13.49 -4.01
C GLU A 91 -24.60 -12.48 -5.17
N PHE A 92 -24.10 -12.80 -6.37
CA PHE A 92 -24.03 -11.87 -7.50
C PHE A 92 -25.16 -12.08 -8.51
N GLY A 93 -25.89 -11.01 -8.83
CA GLY A 93 -26.77 -10.93 -9.98
C GLY A 93 -26.09 -10.14 -11.10
N ILE A 94 -25.83 -10.79 -12.23
CA ILE A 94 -25.05 -10.24 -13.33
C ILE A 94 -26.00 -9.91 -14.49
N PRO A 95 -26.23 -8.63 -14.83
CA PRO A 95 -27.21 -8.27 -15.84
C PRO A 95 -26.72 -8.58 -17.26
N ASP A 96 -27.62 -8.43 -18.23
CA ASP A 96 -27.21 -8.33 -19.63
C ASP A 96 -26.35 -7.07 -19.88
N GLY A 97 -25.67 -7.03 -21.02
CA GLY A 97 -24.84 -5.89 -21.41
C GLY A 97 -23.48 -5.81 -20.70
N VAL A 98 -23.07 -6.84 -19.95
CA VAL A 98 -21.71 -6.96 -19.42
C VAL A 98 -20.74 -7.31 -20.55
N VAL A 99 -19.69 -6.50 -20.70
CA VAL A 99 -18.63 -6.68 -21.71
C VAL A 99 -17.30 -7.02 -21.04
N VAL A 100 -16.48 -7.82 -21.73
CA VAL A 100 -15.17 -8.29 -21.27
C VAL A 100 -14.07 -7.59 -22.07
N ARG A 101 -13.00 -7.16 -21.40
CA ARG A 101 -11.84 -6.48 -21.98
C ARG A 101 -10.53 -7.03 -21.41
N PRO A 102 -9.57 -7.47 -22.25
CA PRO A 102 -9.70 -7.68 -23.70
C PRO A 102 -10.77 -8.73 -24.03
N TYR A 103 -11.24 -8.76 -25.28
CA TYR A 103 -12.22 -9.76 -25.70
C TYR A 103 -11.59 -11.15 -25.72
N VAL A 104 -12.26 -12.10 -25.08
CA VAL A 104 -11.95 -13.54 -25.12
C VAL A 104 -13.21 -14.28 -25.56
N GLU A 105 -13.09 -15.46 -26.18
CA GLU A 105 -14.28 -16.24 -26.58
C GLU A 105 -15.01 -16.80 -25.34
N ARG A 106 -14.24 -17.33 -24.38
CA ARG A 106 -14.71 -17.91 -23.14
C ARG A 106 -13.95 -17.30 -21.96
N LEU A 107 -14.69 -17.02 -20.90
CA LEU A 107 -14.16 -16.55 -19.63
C LEU A 107 -14.68 -17.43 -18.49
N VAL A 108 -14.01 -17.34 -17.35
CA VAL A 108 -14.51 -17.83 -16.06
C VAL A 108 -14.68 -16.64 -15.15
N LEU A 109 -15.84 -16.56 -14.51
CA LEU A 109 -16.07 -15.69 -13.37
C LEU A 109 -15.74 -16.47 -12.10
N VAL A 110 -14.75 -16.00 -11.35
CA VAL A 110 -14.34 -16.56 -10.06
C VAL A 110 -15.05 -15.78 -8.97
N TYR A 111 -15.83 -16.50 -8.19
CA TYR A 111 -16.46 -16.02 -6.98
C TYR A 111 -15.56 -16.32 -5.79
N GLN A 112 -15.49 -15.40 -4.82
CA GLN A 112 -14.76 -15.57 -3.59
C GLN A 112 -15.60 -15.06 -2.40
N ASP A 113 -15.65 -15.79 -1.30
CA ASP A 113 -16.14 -15.33 0.00
C ASP A 113 -15.01 -15.55 1.01
N LEU A 114 -14.43 -14.45 1.50
CA LEU A 114 -13.24 -14.49 2.33
C LEU A 114 -13.57 -14.79 3.80
N GLY A 115 -14.84 -14.70 4.22
CA GLY A 115 -15.23 -14.93 5.61
C GLY A 115 -14.35 -14.15 6.59
N ASN A 116 -13.79 -14.85 7.58
CA ASN A 116 -12.92 -14.27 8.63
C ASN A 116 -11.56 -13.76 8.11
N TRP A 117 -11.17 -14.11 6.88
CA TRP A 117 -9.92 -13.66 6.26
C TRP A 117 -10.03 -12.26 5.64
N SER A 118 -11.24 -11.70 5.59
CA SER A 118 -11.54 -10.43 4.95
C SER A 118 -10.57 -9.31 5.34
N SER A 119 -10.44 -9.02 6.64
CA SER A 119 -9.60 -7.92 7.13
C SER A 119 -8.09 -8.17 7.01
N PHE A 120 -7.68 -9.43 6.80
CA PHE A 120 -6.27 -9.79 6.62
C PHE A 120 -5.80 -9.47 5.20
N TYR A 121 -6.61 -9.81 4.19
CA TYR A 121 -6.27 -9.58 2.78
C TYR A 121 -6.73 -8.22 2.27
N TYR A 122 -7.86 -7.73 2.76
CA TYR A 122 -8.42 -6.42 2.45
C TYR A 122 -8.51 -5.63 3.76
N PRO A 123 -7.48 -4.85 4.10
CA PRO A 123 -7.49 -4.05 5.32
C PRO A 123 -8.66 -3.06 5.33
N HIS A 124 -9.09 -2.71 6.55
CA HIS A 124 -10.17 -1.75 6.76
C HIS A 124 -9.84 -0.40 6.11
N PRO A 125 -10.77 0.18 5.31
CA PRO A 125 -10.65 1.57 4.89
C PRO A 125 -10.56 2.49 6.13
N PRO A 126 -9.77 3.56 6.07
CA PRO A 126 -9.56 4.43 7.23
C PRO A 126 -10.88 4.97 7.81
N GLY A 127 -11.11 4.72 9.10
CA GLY A 127 -12.31 5.18 9.80
C GLY A 127 -13.58 4.35 9.58
N TYR A 128 -13.46 3.16 8.97
CA TYR A 128 -14.59 2.27 8.71
C TYR A 128 -14.42 0.89 9.36
N ALA A 129 -15.56 0.29 9.72
CA ALA A 129 -15.67 -1.07 10.23
C ALA A 129 -16.53 -1.92 9.29
N TYR A 130 -16.20 -3.20 9.14
CA TYR A 130 -16.94 -4.11 8.27
C TYR A 130 -18.23 -4.60 8.93
N LEU A 131 -19.30 -4.67 8.14
CA LEU A 131 -20.57 -5.30 8.50
C LEU A 131 -20.76 -6.66 7.81
N THR A 132 -19.94 -6.98 6.82
CA THR A 132 -20.00 -8.23 6.05
C THR A 132 -18.60 -8.80 5.84
N PRO A 133 -18.47 -10.09 5.49
CA PRO A 133 -17.26 -10.56 4.83
C PRO A 133 -17.07 -9.87 3.48
N VAL A 134 -15.84 -9.91 2.98
CA VAL A 134 -15.47 -9.44 1.64
C VAL A 134 -15.85 -10.51 0.62
N LEU A 135 -16.64 -10.11 -0.37
CA LEU A 135 -17.02 -10.94 -1.52
C LEU A 135 -16.26 -10.49 -2.76
N GLY A 136 -15.63 -11.42 -3.47
CA GLY A 136 -14.91 -11.18 -4.72
C GLY A 136 -15.66 -11.69 -5.93
N LEU A 137 -15.65 -10.90 -7.00
CA LEU A 137 -16.03 -11.34 -8.34
C LEU A 137 -14.93 -10.89 -9.30
N LEU A 138 -14.22 -11.84 -9.91
CA LEU A 138 -13.11 -11.59 -10.84
C LEU A 138 -13.29 -12.39 -12.12
N ALA A 139 -12.83 -11.87 -13.25
CA ALA A 139 -12.91 -12.54 -14.54
C ALA A 139 -11.53 -12.96 -15.05
N TYR A 140 -11.45 -14.15 -15.66
CA TYR A 140 -10.22 -14.71 -16.22
C TYR A 140 -10.48 -15.42 -17.55
N ASP A 141 -9.44 -15.58 -18.37
CA ASP A 141 -9.53 -16.31 -19.63
C ASP A 141 -9.78 -17.82 -19.39
N ALA A 142 -10.68 -18.41 -20.17
CA ALA A 142 -11.07 -19.81 -20.08
C ALA A 142 -10.68 -20.66 -21.31
N ALA A 143 -9.68 -20.24 -22.06
CA ALA A 143 -9.07 -21.00 -23.15
C ALA A 143 -8.32 -22.23 -22.60
N ASN A 144 -7.59 -22.06 -21.48
CA ASN A 144 -6.88 -23.15 -20.80
C ASN A 144 -7.29 -23.18 -19.31
N LEU A 145 -8.12 -24.16 -18.93
CA LEU A 145 -8.58 -24.34 -17.56
C LEU A 145 -7.53 -24.97 -16.63
N SER A 146 -6.37 -25.36 -17.16
CA SER A 146 -5.22 -25.81 -16.37
C SER A 146 -4.15 -24.73 -16.21
N ALA A 147 -4.38 -23.52 -16.76
CA ALA A 147 -3.46 -22.41 -16.62
C ALA A 147 -3.56 -21.78 -15.21
N THR A 148 -2.39 -21.44 -14.67
CA THR A 148 -2.22 -20.76 -13.38
C THR A 148 -1.65 -19.36 -13.60
N ASN A 149 -1.84 -18.46 -12.64
CA ASN A 149 -1.35 -17.07 -12.71
C ASN A 149 -1.86 -16.32 -13.95
N LEU A 150 -3.12 -16.55 -14.31
CA LEU A 150 -3.76 -15.81 -15.38
C LEU A 150 -3.97 -14.35 -14.96
N PRO A 151 -3.72 -13.38 -15.86
CA PRO A 151 -4.10 -11.99 -15.60
C PRO A 151 -5.62 -11.87 -15.53
N GLU A 152 -6.10 -10.97 -14.66
CA GLU A 152 -7.53 -10.63 -14.62
C GLU A 152 -7.95 -9.95 -15.93
N LEU A 153 -9.10 -10.34 -16.47
CA LEU A 153 -9.82 -9.60 -17.50
C LEU A 153 -10.64 -8.50 -16.83
N ASP A 154 -10.89 -7.36 -17.49
CA ASP A 154 -11.83 -6.35 -17.03
C ASP A 154 -13.25 -6.69 -17.50
N ILE A 155 -14.23 -6.69 -16.60
CA ILE A 155 -15.65 -6.74 -16.95
C ILE A 155 -16.33 -5.44 -16.58
N VAL A 156 -17.14 -4.95 -17.51
CA VAL A 156 -17.87 -3.68 -17.35
C VAL A 156 -19.32 -3.90 -17.72
N ALA A 157 -20.22 -3.61 -16.78
CA ALA A 157 -21.64 -3.56 -17.05
C ALA A 157 -21.98 -2.21 -17.73
N LEU A 158 -22.52 -2.24 -18.95
CA LEU A 158 -22.74 -1.00 -19.73
C LEU A 158 -24.15 -0.42 -19.58
N LYS A 159 -25.13 -1.23 -19.17
CA LYS A 159 -26.54 -0.84 -19.10
C LYS A 159 -27.01 -0.76 -17.66
N SER A 160 -27.12 -1.92 -17.01
CA SER A 160 -27.56 -2.07 -15.63
C SER A 160 -26.39 -2.53 -14.76
N PRO A 161 -26.35 -2.19 -13.47
CA PRO A 161 -25.28 -2.60 -12.57
C PRO A 161 -25.41 -4.09 -12.18
N ILE A 162 -24.28 -4.71 -11.87
CA ILE A 162 -24.20 -5.98 -11.15
C ILE A 162 -24.73 -5.74 -9.73
N SER A 163 -25.67 -6.57 -9.30
CA SER A 163 -26.19 -6.57 -7.93
C SER A 163 -25.39 -7.55 -7.07
N ILE A 164 -25.20 -7.20 -5.80
CA ILE A 164 -24.50 -8.06 -4.83
C ILE A 164 -25.37 -8.12 -3.59
N ASN A 165 -25.98 -9.26 -3.34
CA ASN A 165 -26.88 -9.51 -2.24
C ASN A 165 -26.14 -10.24 -1.11
N PHE A 166 -25.73 -9.52 -0.07
CA PHE A 166 -25.03 -10.10 1.06
C PHE A 166 -26.01 -10.89 1.93
N THR A 167 -25.78 -12.20 2.04
CA THR A 167 -26.59 -13.10 2.88
C THR A 167 -26.42 -12.80 4.37
N TYR A 168 -25.20 -12.45 4.80
CA TYR A 168 -24.85 -12.24 6.21
C TYR A 168 -24.37 -10.81 6.43
N VAL A 169 -25.23 -9.97 7.01
CA VAL A 169 -24.94 -8.57 7.32
C VAL A 169 -25.16 -8.32 8.81
N ILE A 170 -24.14 -7.79 9.48
CA ILE A 170 -24.25 -7.29 10.85
C ILE A 170 -25.14 -6.04 10.82
N PRO A 171 -26.24 -5.97 11.58
CA PRO A 171 -27.11 -4.80 11.59
C PRO A 171 -26.33 -3.55 11.99
N ALA A 172 -26.44 -2.50 11.18
CA ALA A 172 -25.83 -1.22 11.49
C ALA A 172 -26.45 -0.62 12.76
N PRO A 173 -25.65 0.08 13.61
CA PRO A 173 -26.18 0.82 14.76
C PRO A 173 -27.28 1.81 14.33
N ARG A 174 -28.23 2.09 15.24
CA ARG A 174 -29.31 3.03 14.95
C ARG A 174 -28.76 4.41 14.58
N GLY A 175 -29.16 4.91 13.42
CA GLY A 175 -28.73 6.20 12.89
C GLY A 175 -27.39 6.17 12.14
N ALA A 176 -26.71 5.02 12.10
CA ALA A 176 -25.48 4.86 11.33
C ALA A 176 -25.77 4.58 9.86
N ILE A 177 -24.93 5.12 8.96
CA ILE A 177 -25.10 4.96 7.51
C ILE A 177 -24.13 3.88 7.02
N ALA A 178 -24.70 2.76 6.58
CA ALA A 178 -23.94 1.71 5.93
C ALA A 178 -23.68 2.05 4.45
N ARG A 179 -22.49 1.74 3.96
CA ARG A 179 -22.07 1.96 2.57
C ARG A 179 -21.44 0.71 1.99
N CYS A 180 -21.59 0.55 0.68
CA CYS A 180 -20.81 -0.42 -0.06
C CYS A 180 -19.44 0.13 -0.41
N VAL A 181 -18.40 -0.68 -0.25
CA VAL A 181 -17.04 -0.38 -0.69
C VAL A 181 -16.60 -1.41 -1.70
N ARG A 182 -16.08 -0.94 -2.83
CA ARG A 182 -15.37 -1.76 -3.83
C ARG A 182 -13.87 -1.53 -3.73
N PHE A 183 -13.14 -2.61 -3.50
CA PHE A 183 -11.71 -2.70 -3.78
C PHE A 183 -11.54 -3.09 -5.24
N GLY A 184 -11.07 -2.15 -6.06
CA GLY A 184 -10.81 -2.39 -7.46
C GLY A 184 -9.57 -3.22 -7.68
N VAL A 185 -9.53 -3.93 -8.81
CA VAL A 185 -8.34 -4.69 -9.24
C VAL A 185 -7.13 -3.77 -9.37
N ASP A 186 -7.33 -2.51 -9.74
CA ASP A 186 -6.32 -1.44 -9.81
C ASP A 186 -5.90 -0.86 -8.46
N GLY A 187 -6.52 -1.28 -7.35
CA GLY A 187 -6.29 -0.74 -6.01
C GLY A 187 -7.15 0.48 -5.67
N SER A 188 -8.06 0.88 -6.56
CA SER A 188 -9.02 1.94 -6.27
C SER A 188 -10.01 1.54 -5.17
N LEU A 189 -10.44 2.51 -4.36
CA LEU A 189 -11.49 2.35 -3.36
C LEU A 189 -12.70 3.19 -3.76
N ASP A 190 -13.82 2.55 -4.06
CA ASP A 190 -15.06 3.25 -4.41
C ASP A 190 -16.12 3.02 -3.33
N PHE A 191 -16.63 4.11 -2.78
CA PHE A 191 -17.76 4.10 -1.84
C PHE A 191 -19.05 4.38 -2.60
N ARG A 192 -20.09 3.58 -2.34
CA ARG A 192 -21.44 3.79 -2.88
C ARG A 192 -22.48 3.55 -1.80
N ASP A 193 -23.60 4.25 -1.90
CA ASP A 193 -24.75 3.95 -1.07
C ASP A 193 -25.33 2.59 -1.46
N LEU A 194 -25.94 1.93 -0.47
CA LEU A 194 -26.60 0.65 -0.67
C LEU A 194 -27.91 0.84 -1.45
N VAL A 195 -28.28 -0.16 -2.26
CA VAL A 195 -29.59 -0.21 -2.91
C VAL A 195 -30.68 -0.56 -1.89
N SER A 196 -30.37 -1.48 -0.99
CA SER A 196 -31.16 -1.84 0.19
C SER A 196 -30.22 -2.27 1.33
N SER A 197 -30.72 -2.58 2.52
CA SER A 197 -29.90 -2.90 3.71
C SER A 197 -28.75 -3.91 3.51
N ASN A 198 -28.87 -4.79 2.52
CA ASN A 198 -27.95 -5.88 2.23
C ASN A 198 -27.52 -5.95 0.75
N ILE A 199 -27.93 -4.99 -0.08
CA ILE A 199 -27.67 -5.03 -1.52
C ILE A 199 -26.76 -3.89 -1.96
N CYS A 200 -25.61 -4.25 -2.52
CA CYS A 200 -24.73 -3.35 -3.25
C CYS A 200 -25.02 -3.36 -4.76
N SER A 201 -24.60 -2.29 -5.44
CA SER A 201 -24.55 -2.23 -6.90
C SER A 201 -23.19 -1.77 -7.41
N THR A 202 -22.73 -2.36 -8.51
CA THR A 202 -21.45 -2.03 -9.14
C THR A 202 -21.52 -2.16 -10.66
N TYR A 203 -20.69 -1.42 -11.39
CA TYR A 203 -20.55 -1.55 -12.85
C TYR A 203 -19.27 -2.30 -13.25
N ARG A 204 -18.44 -2.67 -12.27
CA ARG A 204 -17.13 -3.30 -12.49
C ARG A 204 -16.91 -4.43 -11.50
N GLN A 205 -16.00 -5.33 -11.85
CA GLN A 205 -15.48 -6.35 -10.93
C GLN A 205 -14.62 -5.77 -9.80
N GLY A 206 -14.30 -6.65 -8.84
CA GLY A 206 -13.46 -6.36 -7.69
C GLY A 206 -13.92 -7.14 -6.47
N HIS A 207 -13.55 -6.62 -5.30
CA HIS A 207 -13.95 -7.16 -4.01
C HIS A 207 -14.82 -6.15 -3.26
N PHE A 208 -15.86 -6.65 -2.60
CA PHE A 208 -16.96 -5.83 -2.12
C PHE A 208 -17.24 -6.12 -0.66
N VAL A 209 -17.53 -5.07 0.10
CA VAL A 209 -17.87 -5.17 1.52
C VAL A 209 -18.84 -4.06 1.90
N ILE A 210 -19.74 -4.35 2.84
CA ILE A 210 -20.56 -3.31 3.47
C ILE A 210 -19.84 -2.81 4.71
N VAL A 211 -19.72 -1.50 4.85
CA VAL A 211 -19.03 -0.86 5.97
C VAL A 211 -19.89 0.19 6.64
N VAL A 212 -19.53 0.53 7.87
CA VAL A 212 -20.08 1.65 8.62
C VAL A 212 -18.94 2.52 9.15
N ASN A 213 -19.18 3.82 9.34
CA ASN A 213 -18.20 4.68 9.97
C ASN A 213 -17.98 4.24 11.43
N SER A 214 -16.72 3.98 11.80
CA SER A 214 -16.37 3.48 13.13
C SER A 214 -16.75 4.46 14.25
N SER A 215 -16.86 5.76 13.96
CA SER A 215 -17.32 6.76 14.94
C SER A 215 -18.82 6.70 15.25
N GLU A 216 -19.62 6.08 14.37
CA GLU A 216 -21.06 5.90 14.54
C GLU A 216 -21.40 4.64 15.34
N ILE A 217 -20.40 3.79 15.62
CA ILE A 217 -20.53 2.66 16.53
C ILE A 217 -20.50 3.21 17.95
N ALA A 218 -21.67 3.58 18.46
CA ALA A 218 -21.81 4.06 19.83
C ALA A 218 -21.19 3.05 20.81
N PRO A 219 -20.40 3.49 21.82
CA PRO A 219 -20.02 2.61 22.90
C PRO A 219 -21.30 2.10 23.58
N SER A 220 -21.40 0.78 23.70
CA SER A 220 -22.56 0.10 24.30
C SER A 220 -23.02 0.84 25.56
N PRO A 221 -24.32 1.18 25.71
CA PRO A 221 -24.79 1.87 26.90
C PRO A 221 -24.47 1.02 28.13
N ALA A 222 -23.83 1.64 29.11
CA ALA A 222 -23.58 1.01 30.40
C ALA A 222 -24.91 0.43 30.92
N PRO A 223 -24.92 -0.81 31.46
CA PRO A 223 -26.15 -1.41 31.97
C PRO A 223 -26.78 -0.48 33.01
N ALA A 224 -28.08 -0.21 32.82
CA ALA A 224 -28.86 0.63 33.71
C ALA A 224 -28.79 0.07 35.15
N PRO A 225 -28.66 0.93 36.18
CA PRO A 225 -28.56 0.48 37.55
C PRO A 225 -29.88 -0.15 38.00
N SER A 226 -29.86 -1.45 38.26
CA SER A 226 -30.93 -2.16 38.94
C SER A 226 -31.12 -1.62 40.35
N ARG A 227 -32.32 -1.10 40.64
CA ARG A 227 -32.74 -0.67 41.98
C ARG A 227 -32.78 -1.88 42.93
N ALA A 228 -32.02 -1.81 44.03
CA ALA A 228 -32.32 -2.50 45.28
C ALA A 228 -31.75 -1.70 46.48
N PRO A 229 -32.38 -1.77 47.68
CA PRO A 229 -32.20 -0.81 48.76
C PRO A 229 -31.15 -1.20 49.82
N GLY A 230 -30.54 -0.18 50.45
CA GLY A 230 -30.09 -0.21 51.84
C GLY A 230 -28.57 -0.30 52.11
N PRO A 231 -28.06 0.30 53.20
CA PRO A 231 -26.79 1.04 53.21
C PRO A 231 -25.67 0.41 54.06
N GLY A 232 -24.41 0.65 53.70
CA GLY A 232 -23.22 0.36 54.52
C GLY A 232 -21.95 1.02 53.96
N PRO A 233 -21.00 1.50 54.81
CA PRO A 233 -20.12 2.62 54.47
C PRO A 233 -18.78 2.26 53.81
N SER A 234 -18.41 3.09 52.83
CA SER A 234 -17.09 3.61 52.44
C SER A 234 -15.81 2.85 52.84
N ARG A 235 -15.01 2.45 51.85
CA ARG A 235 -13.80 3.18 51.39
C ARG A 235 -12.92 2.31 50.47
N VAL A 236 -12.10 3.03 49.71
CA VAL A 236 -10.88 2.64 48.99
C VAL A 236 -11.11 2.27 47.52
N GLY A 237 -10.75 3.24 46.67
CA GLY A 237 -10.85 3.17 45.24
C GLY A 237 -9.86 2.20 44.61
N SER A 238 -10.32 1.54 43.55
CA SER A 238 -9.47 0.90 42.56
C SER A 238 -9.72 1.56 41.22
N LYS A 239 -8.71 2.31 40.79
CA LYS A 239 -8.60 3.01 39.51
C LYS A 239 -8.37 1.94 38.44
N SER A 240 -9.43 1.48 37.77
CA SER A 240 -9.30 0.52 36.67
C SER A 240 -8.69 1.20 35.45
N ASN A 241 -7.48 0.78 35.14
CA ASN A 241 -6.59 1.36 34.15
C ASN A 241 -7.20 1.35 32.75
N LYS A 242 -7.41 2.56 32.20
CA LYS A 242 -7.47 2.80 30.76
C LYS A 242 -6.17 2.25 30.15
N SER A 243 -6.28 1.24 29.31
CA SER A 243 -5.23 0.78 28.41
C SER A 243 -4.92 1.87 27.37
N LYS A 244 -4.21 2.91 27.82
CA LYS A 244 -3.38 3.76 26.97
C LYS A 244 -2.03 3.08 26.82
N VAL A 245 -1.95 2.02 26.01
CA VAL A 245 -0.68 1.41 25.64
C VAL A 245 -0.65 1.21 24.13
N TRP A 246 -0.30 2.28 23.42
CA TRP A 246 0.35 2.22 22.09
C TRP A 246 1.50 3.24 21.98
N LYS A 247 1.58 4.27 22.83
CA LYS A 247 2.56 5.35 22.65
C LYS A 247 3.93 5.16 23.29
N ILE A 248 4.46 3.93 23.39
CA ILE A 248 5.86 3.72 23.78
C ILE A 248 6.49 2.54 23.02
N VAL A 249 6.46 2.59 21.68
CA VAL A 249 7.52 1.98 20.84
C VAL A 249 7.68 2.90 19.62
N GLY A 250 8.56 3.89 19.74
CA GLY A 250 8.78 4.93 18.72
C GLY A 250 9.57 6.13 19.22
N GLY A 251 9.75 6.27 20.54
CA GLY A 251 10.60 7.31 21.14
C GLY A 251 12.08 6.94 21.21
N VAL A 252 12.42 5.65 21.29
CA VAL A 252 13.82 5.21 21.45
C VAL A 252 14.59 5.31 20.14
N VAL A 253 13.98 4.92 19.01
CA VAL A 253 14.64 5.02 17.69
C VAL A 253 14.75 6.49 17.25
N GLY A 254 13.70 7.30 17.45
CA GLY A 254 13.73 8.73 17.15
C GLY A 254 14.74 9.50 18.01
N GLY A 255 14.85 9.15 19.30
CA GLY A 255 15.84 9.73 20.20
C GLY A 255 17.28 9.41 19.80
N VAL A 256 17.57 8.16 19.41
CA VAL A 256 18.90 7.77 18.95
C VAL A 256 19.27 8.49 17.64
N VAL A 257 18.34 8.60 16.69
CA VAL A 257 18.58 9.33 15.44
C VAL A 257 18.82 10.82 15.70
N ALA A 258 18.04 11.45 16.58
CA ALA A 258 18.23 12.86 16.96
C ALA A 258 19.59 13.09 17.65
N LEU A 259 20.02 12.16 18.51
CA LEU A 259 21.33 12.22 19.18
C LEU A 259 22.49 12.05 18.19
N ILE A 260 22.38 11.13 17.23
CA ILE A 260 23.37 10.95 16.16
C ILE A 260 23.46 12.22 15.30
N PHE A 261 22.32 12.80 14.92
CA PHE A 261 22.29 14.06 14.17
C PHE A 261 22.94 15.22 14.95
N LEU A 262 22.65 15.33 16.24
CA LEU A 262 23.24 16.37 17.09
C LEU A 262 24.77 16.21 17.17
N ALA A 263 25.26 14.98 17.34
CA ALA A 263 26.69 14.68 17.38
C ALA A 263 27.39 15.03 16.05
N LEU A 264 26.76 14.71 14.91
CA LEU A 264 27.26 15.04 13.57
C LEU A 264 27.36 16.55 13.35
N LEU A 265 26.35 17.31 13.77
CA LEU A 265 26.37 18.78 13.67
C LEU A 265 27.51 19.39 14.49
N VAL A 266 27.72 18.92 15.71
CA VAL A 266 28.83 19.38 16.57
C VAL A 266 30.18 19.05 15.92
N TYR A 267 30.34 17.84 15.38
CA TYR A 267 31.55 17.42 14.68
C TYR A 267 31.85 18.31 13.46
N LEU A 268 30.85 18.55 12.61
CA LEU A 268 31.00 19.40 11.43
C LEU A 268 31.35 20.84 11.80
N MET A 269 30.74 21.40 12.85
CA MET A 269 31.09 22.73 13.36
C MET A 269 32.55 22.79 13.83
N HIS A 270 33.02 21.74 14.50
CA HIS A 270 34.41 21.63 14.95
C HIS A 270 35.38 21.57 13.77
N GLN A 271 35.07 20.73 12.78
CA GLN A 271 35.89 20.60 11.57
C GLN A 271 35.88 21.90 10.76
N HIS A 272 34.75 22.59 10.65
CA HIS A 272 34.68 23.90 10.00
C HIS A 272 35.51 24.96 10.72
N LYS A 273 35.52 24.95 12.06
CA LYS A 273 36.36 25.86 12.86
C LYS A 273 37.84 25.54 12.70
N HIS A 274 38.18 24.25 12.60
CA HIS A 274 39.53 23.78 12.32
C HIS A 274 39.99 24.20 10.92
N ASN A 275 39.19 23.95 9.89
CA ASN A 275 39.50 24.31 8.51
C ASN A 275 39.55 25.83 8.31
N LYS A 276 38.72 26.60 9.04
CA LYS A 276 38.83 28.08 9.04
C LYS A 276 40.14 28.57 9.68
N LYS A 277 40.68 27.86 10.67
CA LYS A 277 42.01 28.18 11.22
C LYS A 277 43.08 27.88 10.18
N VAL A 278 43.00 26.73 9.49
CA VAL A 278 43.96 26.35 8.43
C VAL A 278 43.91 27.32 7.25
N ALA A 279 42.72 27.66 6.75
CA ALA A 279 42.56 28.62 5.63
C ALA A 279 43.04 30.04 5.98
N ARG A 280 42.97 30.45 7.25
CA ARG A 280 43.60 31.71 7.71
C ARG A 280 45.13 31.61 7.73
N MET A 281 45.69 30.43 7.96
CA MET A 281 47.15 30.21 7.91
C MET A 281 47.66 30.20 6.45
N GLU A 282 46.87 29.72 5.50
CA GLU A 282 47.21 29.73 4.07
C GLU A 282 47.29 31.15 3.49
N GLN A 283 46.38 32.06 3.88
CA GLN A 283 46.42 33.45 3.42
C GLN A 283 47.68 34.23 3.85
N HIS A 284 48.34 33.84 4.94
CA HIS A 284 49.60 34.45 5.36
C HIS A 284 50.83 33.85 4.65
N ALA A 285 50.73 32.62 4.14
CA ALA A 285 51.79 31.98 3.36
C ALA A 285 51.78 32.44 1.89
N ASP A 286 50.60 32.63 1.29
CA ASP A 286 50.45 33.07 -0.11
C ASP A 286 50.79 34.55 -0.35
N ALA A 287 50.86 35.37 0.71
CA ALA A 287 51.36 36.73 0.63
C ALA A 287 52.90 36.80 0.48
N GLY A 288 53.62 35.68 0.69
CA GLY A 288 55.08 35.65 0.74
C GLY A 288 55.80 35.26 -0.56
N VAL A 289 55.12 34.70 -1.57
CA VAL A 289 55.77 34.22 -2.81
C VAL A 289 54.88 34.45 -4.03
N SER A 290 54.94 35.64 -4.63
CA SER A 290 54.31 35.90 -5.94
C SER A 290 55.25 35.47 -7.08
N VAL A 291 55.12 34.22 -7.54
CA VAL A 291 55.72 33.79 -8.81
C VAL A 291 54.96 34.45 -9.95
N HIS A 292 55.60 35.37 -10.68
CA HIS A 292 54.99 36.10 -11.80
C HIS A 292 54.42 35.15 -12.87
N THR A 293 53.13 35.27 -13.15
CA THR A 293 52.44 34.57 -14.25
C THR A 293 52.16 35.54 -15.40
N THR A 294 52.56 35.21 -16.63
CA THR A 294 52.26 36.01 -17.83
C THR A 294 51.20 35.30 -18.68
N ARG A 295 50.24 36.05 -19.25
CA ARG A 295 49.12 35.50 -20.02
C ARG A 295 49.55 35.26 -21.47
N VAL A 296 49.48 34.02 -21.94
CA VAL A 296 49.64 33.68 -23.37
C VAL A 296 48.30 33.12 -23.86
N GLY A 297 47.54 33.93 -24.61
CA GLY A 297 46.20 33.56 -25.07
C GLY A 297 45.15 33.49 -23.96
N ASN A 298 44.28 32.47 -23.98
CA ASN A 298 43.17 32.32 -23.03
C ASN A 298 43.47 31.39 -21.83
N THR A 299 44.73 31.02 -21.63
CA THR A 299 45.19 30.19 -20.51
C THR A 299 46.37 30.84 -19.81
N HIS A 300 46.33 30.89 -18.46
CA HIS A 300 47.44 31.39 -17.64
C HIS A 300 48.39 30.22 -17.33
N VAL A 301 49.68 30.40 -17.60
CA VAL A 301 50.71 29.37 -17.39
C VAL A 301 51.85 29.99 -16.58
N PRO A 302 52.34 29.33 -15.52
CA PRO A 302 53.50 29.81 -14.77
C PRO A 302 54.76 29.77 -15.63
N VAL A 303 55.46 30.88 -15.74
CA VAL A 303 56.70 30.99 -16.51
C VAL A 303 57.87 30.86 -15.55
N ALA A 304 58.54 29.71 -15.56
CA ALA A 304 59.87 29.61 -14.97
C ALA A 304 60.87 30.26 -15.94
N LEU A 305 61.62 31.28 -15.53
CA LEU A 305 62.78 31.76 -16.28
C LEU A 305 63.80 30.61 -16.34
N GLY A 306 63.80 29.88 -17.45
CA GLY A 306 64.69 28.74 -17.68
C GLY A 306 66.14 29.20 -17.64
N THR A 307 66.87 28.76 -16.63
CA THR A 307 68.33 28.86 -16.61
C THR A 307 68.85 27.59 -17.30
N ARG A 308 69.43 27.74 -18.48
CA ARG A 308 69.89 26.64 -19.33
C ARG A 308 71.26 26.17 -18.84
N THR A 309 71.33 25.05 -18.13
CA THR A 309 72.61 24.36 -17.90
C THR A 309 72.89 23.41 -19.06
N GLN A 310 74.06 23.53 -19.69
CA GLN A 310 74.48 22.59 -20.74
C GLN A 310 74.85 21.23 -20.12
N PRO A 311 74.49 20.10 -20.75
CA PRO A 311 74.94 18.79 -20.33
C PRO A 311 76.41 18.58 -20.73
N MET A 312 77.23 18.14 -19.78
CA MET A 312 78.57 17.61 -20.03
C MET A 312 78.46 16.09 -20.23
N LEU A 313 79.01 15.61 -21.34
CA LEU A 313 79.06 14.21 -21.77
C LEU A 313 80.34 13.57 -21.20
N GLU A 314 80.21 12.49 -20.42
CA GLU A 314 81.35 11.59 -20.12
C GLU A 314 81.12 10.25 -20.83
N ASN A 315 82.17 9.82 -21.53
CA ASN A 315 82.21 8.72 -22.48
C ASN A 315 82.20 7.33 -21.82
N GLU A 316 81.87 6.35 -22.67
CA GLU A 316 81.89 4.90 -22.50
C GLU A 316 83.18 4.31 -21.92
N LEU A 317 83.07 3.15 -21.27
CA LEU A 317 83.75 1.89 -21.66
C LEU A 317 83.39 0.72 -20.71
N VAL A 318 82.69 -0.27 -21.29
CA VAL A 318 83.01 -1.72 -21.31
C VAL A 318 82.79 -2.59 -20.07
N ALA A 319 82.33 -3.80 -20.40
CA ALA A 319 82.16 -5.02 -19.62
C ALA A 319 83.41 -5.50 -18.87
#